data_AF-A0A6G6Y2S7-F1
#
_entry.id   AF-A0A6G6Y2S7-F1
#
_cell.length_a   1.000
_cell.length_b   1.000
_cell.length_c   1.000
_cell.angle_alpha   90.00
_cell.angle_beta   90.00
_cell.angle_gamma   90.00
#
_symmetry.space_group_name_H-M   'P 1'
#
loop_
_entity.id
_entity.type
_entity.pdbx_description
1 polymer ?
#
loop_
_entity_poly.entity_id
_entity_poly.type
_entity_poly.pdbx_seq_one_letter_code
_entity_poly.pdbx_strand_id
1 'polypeptide(L)'
;MISRAVLPALIALALAGCGGGSDGNAVDVSTLNEQQRAALERRAPDPEKVMAERWMSMFDSPDAVLSAAADMGYEPRPYAEGMESFSTGYSPEQTLPEGDSPVQVITAFRAVGVSAEHITDIAFTFTLKGDFDAPKAKEALAIPRRIIGGFLGRFEVGPGDEIATALRNLTSAETTQHGVVLNVDAVPGEDDTEKRLIVTISRATAPTD
;
A
#
# COMPACT_ATOMS: atom_id res chain seq x y z
N MET A 1 -8.74 34.56 67.74
CA MET A 1 -8.92 35.96 67.26
C MET A 1 -8.68 36.00 65.76
N ILE A 2 -9.42 36.85 65.07
CA ILE A 2 -9.85 36.82 63.66
C ILE A 2 -8.72 36.96 62.61
N SER A 3 -8.85 36.26 61.47
CA SER A 3 -8.50 36.63 60.06
C SER A 3 -7.85 35.45 59.33
N ARG A 4 -8.07 35.11 58.06
CA ARG A 4 -8.85 35.63 56.91
C ARG A 4 -8.88 34.47 55.89
N ALA A 5 -10.06 33.97 55.52
CA ALA A 5 -10.59 33.93 54.15
C ALA A 5 -9.58 34.02 52.98
N VAL A 6 -9.54 33.00 52.11
CA VAL A 6 -9.78 33.09 50.65
C VAL A 6 -10.25 31.70 50.14
N LEU A 7 -11.40 31.67 49.46
CA LEU A 7 -11.99 30.53 48.73
C LEU A 7 -11.78 30.77 47.21
N PRO A 8 -12.19 29.83 46.33
CA PRO A 8 -11.35 29.02 45.45
C PRO A 8 -10.98 29.69 44.10
N ALA A 9 -9.95 29.19 43.41
CA ALA A 9 -9.73 29.48 41.99
C ALA A 9 -9.70 28.18 41.18
N LEU A 10 -10.88 27.81 40.68
CA LEU A 10 -11.05 27.01 39.46
C LEU A 10 -10.33 27.75 38.32
N ILE A 11 -9.32 27.13 37.72
CA ILE A 11 -8.89 27.47 36.35
C ILE A 11 -9.18 26.26 35.48
N ALA A 12 -10.36 26.32 34.86
CA ALA A 12 -10.62 25.64 33.61
C ALA A 12 -9.74 26.29 32.54
N LEU A 13 -8.67 25.60 32.12
CA LEU A 13 -8.03 25.90 30.85
C LEU A 13 -8.86 25.21 29.77
N ALA A 14 -9.72 26.02 29.17
CA ALA A 14 -10.53 25.69 28.03
C ALA A 14 -9.67 25.11 26.90
N LEU A 15 -10.02 23.89 26.48
CA LEU A 15 -9.79 23.44 25.12
C LEU A 15 -10.61 24.35 24.19
N ALA A 16 -9.97 25.39 23.68
CA ALA A 16 -10.46 26.20 22.58
C ALA A 16 -9.37 26.27 21.52
N GLY A 17 -9.50 25.39 20.52
CA GLY A 17 -8.63 25.31 19.36
C GLY A 17 -9.20 24.37 18.30
N CYS A 18 -10.53 24.38 18.12
CA CYS A 18 -11.16 23.90 16.89
C CYS A 18 -11.10 25.01 15.84
N GLY A 19 -10.82 24.63 14.59
CA GLY A 19 -11.18 25.41 13.41
C GLY A 19 -10.03 26.19 12.80
N GLY A 20 -9.26 25.51 11.95
CA GLY A 20 -8.30 26.14 11.06
C GLY A 20 -8.06 25.23 9.88
N GLY A 21 -9.04 25.13 8.98
CA GLY A 21 -8.73 24.78 7.60
C GLY A 21 -7.67 25.75 7.12
N SER A 22 -6.53 25.23 6.70
CA SER A 22 -5.52 26.01 6.05
C SER A 22 -5.08 25.18 4.87
N ASP A 23 -5.59 25.62 3.73
CA ASP A 23 -5.04 25.36 2.41
C ASP A 23 -3.51 25.30 2.47
N GLY A 24 -2.94 24.41 1.65
CA GLY A 24 -1.52 24.12 1.56
C GLY A 24 -0.66 25.32 1.17
N ASN A 25 -0.47 26.25 2.09
CA ASN A 25 0.58 27.25 2.03
C ASN A 25 1.83 26.62 2.65
N ALA A 26 2.77 26.22 1.80
CA ALA A 26 4.14 25.99 2.20
C ALA A 26 4.63 27.25 2.95
N VAL A 27 4.92 27.12 4.24
CA VAL A 27 5.50 28.20 5.03
C VAL A 27 6.91 28.44 4.52
N ASP A 28 7.16 29.63 3.97
CA ASP A 28 8.49 30.03 3.52
C ASP A 28 9.43 30.15 4.72
N VAL A 29 10.27 29.13 4.89
CA VAL A 29 11.21 28.95 6.00
C VAL A 29 12.23 30.11 6.09
N SER A 30 12.44 30.84 4.98
CA SER A 30 13.37 31.98 4.93
C SER A 30 12.90 33.22 5.71
N THR A 31 11.62 33.27 6.11
CA THR A 31 11.02 34.40 6.84
C THR A 31 10.88 34.17 8.34
N LEU A 32 11.29 33.00 8.83
CA LEU A 32 11.07 32.59 10.21
C LEU A 32 12.24 32.95 11.11
N ASN A 33 11.94 33.42 12.32
CA ASN A 33 12.98 33.63 13.33
C ASN A 33 13.49 32.29 13.89
N GLU A 34 14.64 32.32 14.55
CA GLU A 34 15.34 31.13 15.05
C GLU A 34 14.48 30.26 15.99
N GLN A 35 13.58 30.88 16.76
CA GLN A 35 12.63 30.18 17.62
C GLN A 35 11.50 29.48 16.85
N GLN A 36 10.99 30.10 15.78
CA GLN A 36 9.98 29.51 14.90
C GLN A 36 10.56 28.37 14.05
N ARG A 37 11.83 28.51 13.63
CA ARG A 37 12.57 27.45 12.93
C ARG A 37 12.82 26.25 13.84
N ALA A 38 13.27 26.48 15.06
CA ALA A 38 13.41 25.42 16.08
C ALA A 38 12.06 24.78 16.47
N ALA A 39 10.95 25.53 16.42
CA ALA A 39 9.62 25.00 16.66
C ALA A 39 9.08 24.15 15.50
N LEU A 40 9.42 24.48 14.25
CA LEU A 40 9.13 23.65 13.08
C LEU A 40 9.98 22.37 13.06
N GLU A 41 11.26 22.46 13.40
CA GLU A 41 12.17 21.31 13.52
C GLU A 41 11.73 20.34 14.64
N ARG A 42 11.01 20.84 15.66
CA ARG A 42 10.44 20.04 16.75
C ARG A 42 9.00 19.60 16.50
N ARG A 43 8.37 20.00 15.39
CA ARG A 43 7.01 19.57 15.07
C ARG A 43 7.06 18.10 14.66
N ALA A 44 6.21 17.29 15.29
CA ALA A 44 6.03 15.90 14.86
C ALA A 44 5.72 15.86 13.35
N PRO A 45 6.29 14.91 12.60
CA PRO A 45 6.05 14.83 11.17
C PRO A 45 4.55 14.67 10.90
N ASP A 46 4.08 15.31 9.83
CA ASP A 46 2.69 15.24 9.41
C ASP A 46 2.34 13.80 9.01
N PRO A 47 1.40 13.12 9.70
CA PRO A 47 1.09 11.73 9.44
C PRO A 47 0.71 11.44 7.98
N GLU A 48 0.01 12.37 7.30
CA GLU A 48 -0.36 12.15 5.89
C GLU A 48 0.85 12.22 4.96
N LYS A 49 1.80 13.11 5.25
CA LYS A 49 3.05 13.18 4.48
C LYS A 49 3.90 11.94 4.67
N VAL A 50 4.01 11.45 5.91
CA VAL A 50 4.73 10.20 6.22
C VAL A 50 4.10 9.03 5.46
N MET A 51 2.77 8.93 5.42
CA MET A 51 2.11 7.88 4.66
C MET A 51 2.32 8.02 3.15
N ALA A 52 2.29 9.23 2.61
CA ALA A 52 2.60 9.47 1.20
C ALA A 52 4.05 9.09 0.85
N GLU A 53 5.02 9.44 1.69
CA GLU A 53 6.41 9.04 1.51
C GLU A 53 6.57 7.52 1.54
N ARG A 54 5.89 6.82 2.46
CA ARG A 54 5.90 5.34 2.51
C ARG A 54 5.33 4.72 1.25
N TRP A 55 4.17 5.20 0.79
CA TRP A 55 3.54 4.74 -0.44
C TRP A 55 4.45 4.95 -1.66
N MET A 56 5.07 6.13 -1.77
CA MET A 56 5.94 6.45 -2.89
C MET A 56 7.28 5.71 -2.83
N SER A 57 7.79 5.37 -1.64
CA SER A 57 9.08 4.70 -1.47
C SER A 57 9.21 3.38 -2.25
N MET A 58 8.09 2.67 -2.48
CA MET A 58 8.06 1.46 -3.31
C MET A 58 8.55 1.72 -4.74
N PHE A 59 8.26 2.91 -5.28
CA PHE A 59 8.53 3.25 -6.67
C PHE A 59 9.96 3.76 -6.89
N ASP A 60 10.60 4.23 -5.83
CA ASP A 60 11.96 4.76 -5.83
C ASP A 60 12.98 3.75 -5.28
N SER A 61 12.57 2.51 -5.03
CA SER A 61 13.44 1.46 -4.47
C SER A 61 13.17 0.09 -5.10
N PRO A 62 13.61 -0.15 -6.34
CA PRO A 62 13.42 -1.43 -7.02
C PRO A 62 13.93 -2.62 -6.21
N ASP A 63 15.11 -2.51 -5.60
CA ASP A 63 15.69 -3.57 -4.77
C ASP A 63 14.80 -3.93 -3.57
N ALA A 64 14.17 -2.94 -2.94
CA ALA A 64 13.24 -3.19 -1.83
C ALA A 64 11.99 -3.92 -2.30
N VAL A 65 11.47 -3.60 -3.50
CA VAL A 65 10.35 -4.30 -4.13
C VAL A 65 10.70 -5.75 -4.48
N LEU A 66 11.88 -5.99 -5.05
CA LEU A 66 12.34 -7.35 -5.36
C LEU A 66 12.57 -8.16 -4.08
N SER A 67 13.18 -7.56 -3.05
CA SER A 67 13.37 -8.20 -1.74
C SER A 67 12.04 -8.54 -1.09
N ALA A 68 11.07 -7.63 -1.12
CA ALA A 68 9.74 -7.85 -0.57
C ALA A 68 9.01 -9.01 -1.26
N ALA A 69 9.13 -9.12 -2.59
CA ALA A 69 8.59 -10.24 -3.35
C ALA A 69 9.33 -11.57 -3.04
N ALA A 70 10.65 -11.53 -2.92
CA ALA A 70 11.47 -12.69 -2.57
C ALA A 70 11.14 -13.24 -1.16
N ASP A 71 10.92 -12.36 -0.18
CA ASP A 71 10.47 -12.73 1.17
C ASP A 71 9.09 -13.40 1.19
N MET A 72 8.35 -13.34 0.08
CA MET A 72 7.05 -13.98 -0.10
C MET A 72 7.14 -15.24 -0.96
N GLY A 73 8.35 -15.70 -1.29
CA GLY A 73 8.61 -16.92 -2.05
C GLY A 73 8.57 -16.73 -3.57
N TYR A 74 8.38 -15.52 -4.08
CA TYR A 74 8.57 -15.27 -5.51
C TYR A 74 10.06 -15.31 -5.87
N GLU A 75 10.38 -15.72 -7.09
CA GLU A 75 11.73 -15.63 -7.65
C GLU A 75 11.77 -14.52 -8.71
N PRO A 76 11.76 -13.23 -8.31
CA PRO A 76 11.78 -12.14 -9.27
C PRO A 76 13.13 -12.10 -9.99
N ARG A 77 13.09 -11.87 -11.30
CA ARG A 77 14.32 -11.61 -12.06
C ARG A 77 14.81 -10.18 -11.79
N PRO A 78 16.11 -9.90 -11.98
CA PRO A 78 16.62 -8.53 -11.94
C PRO A 78 15.90 -7.62 -12.92
N TYR A 79 15.83 -6.34 -12.59
CA TYR A 79 15.39 -5.30 -13.51
C TYR A 79 16.33 -5.25 -14.72
N ALA A 80 15.77 -5.43 -15.92
CA ALA A 80 16.52 -5.36 -17.17
C ALA A 80 15.75 -4.52 -18.19
N GLU A 81 16.51 -3.87 -19.09
CA GLU A 81 15.94 -3.15 -20.22
C GLU A 81 15.24 -4.13 -21.17
N GLY A 82 13.95 -3.92 -21.40
CA GLY A 82 13.15 -4.60 -22.42
C GLY A 82 12.99 -3.73 -23.67
N MET A 83 12.15 -4.17 -24.61
CA MET A 83 11.92 -3.41 -25.85
C MET A 83 11.23 -2.06 -25.65
N GLU A 84 10.38 -1.91 -24.63
CA GLU A 84 9.58 -0.70 -24.41
C GLU A 84 9.68 -0.12 -22.98
N SER A 85 10.20 -0.90 -22.02
CA SER A 85 10.31 -0.51 -20.61
C SER A 85 11.34 -1.36 -19.89
N PHE A 86 11.76 -0.92 -18.70
CA PHE A 86 12.51 -1.76 -17.78
C PHE A 86 11.56 -2.69 -17.04
N SER A 87 11.86 -3.98 -16.97
CA SER A 87 11.00 -4.94 -16.27
C SER A 87 11.77 -6.14 -15.75
N THR A 88 11.23 -6.74 -14.69
CA THR A 88 11.61 -8.09 -14.23
C THR A 88 11.06 -9.19 -15.15
N GLY A 89 10.09 -8.88 -16.01
CA GLY A 89 9.13 -9.87 -16.52
C GLY A 89 8.38 -10.57 -15.37
N TYR A 90 7.47 -11.49 -15.69
CA TYR A 90 6.85 -12.30 -14.63
C TYR A 90 7.88 -13.25 -14.00
N SER A 91 7.80 -13.39 -12.68
CA SER A 91 8.44 -14.49 -11.93
C SER A 91 7.87 -15.83 -12.40
N PRO A 92 8.56 -16.95 -12.12
CA PRO A 92 7.92 -18.26 -12.16
C PRO A 92 6.62 -18.27 -11.34
N GLU A 93 5.64 -19.04 -11.81
CA GLU A 93 4.39 -19.24 -11.08
C GLU A 93 4.64 -20.08 -9.83
N GLN A 94 4.07 -19.65 -8.71
CA GLN A 94 3.97 -20.43 -7.49
C GLN A 94 2.52 -20.87 -7.27
N THR A 95 2.33 -22.09 -6.74
CA THR A 95 1.00 -22.66 -6.46
C THR A 95 0.81 -22.81 -4.97
N LEU A 96 -0.26 -22.23 -4.44
CA LEU A 96 -0.58 -22.19 -3.01
C LEU A 96 -2.05 -22.58 -2.73
N PRO A 97 -2.36 -23.14 -1.55
CA PRO A 97 -1.41 -23.71 -0.61
C PRO A 97 -0.81 -25.01 -1.17
N GLU A 98 0.31 -25.44 -0.62
CA GLU A 98 0.87 -26.75 -0.95
C GLU A 98 -0.06 -27.88 -0.48
N GLY A 99 -0.26 -28.91 -1.32
CA GLY A 99 -1.04 -30.11 -0.99
C GLY A 99 -2.49 -30.14 -1.50
N ASP A 100 -3.33 -30.97 -0.89
CA ASP A 100 -4.67 -31.34 -1.39
C ASP A 100 -5.76 -30.31 -1.03
N SER A 101 -5.48 -29.02 -1.19
CA SER A 101 -6.51 -28.01 -1.07
C SER A 101 -7.54 -28.16 -2.19
N PRO A 102 -8.86 -28.02 -1.91
CA PRO A 102 -9.89 -28.07 -2.94
C PRO A 102 -9.79 -26.91 -3.93
N VAL A 103 -9.09 -25.84 -3.56
CA VAL A 103 -8.78 -24.70 -4.43
C VAL A 103 -7.28 -24.47 -4.41
N GLN A 104 -6.69 -24.41 -5.60
CA GLN A 104 -5.31 -23.99 -5.83
C GLN A 104 -5.27 -22.53 -6.27
N VAL A 105 -4.26 -21.80 -5.86
CA VAL A 105 -4.00 -20.41 -6.23
C VAL A 105 -2.63 -20.36 -6.90
N ILE A 106 -2.64 -20.17 -8.20
CA ILE A 106 -1.43 -19.99 -9.02
C ILE A 106 -1.17 -18.48 -9.07
N THR A 107 0.03 -18.05 -8.70
CA THR A 107 0.36 -16.62 -8.65
C THR A 107 1.75 -16.32 -9.17
N ALA A 108 1.88 -15.18 -9.85
CA ALA A 108 3.16 -14.65 -10.32
C ALA A 108 3.26 -13.15 -10.00
N PHE A 109 4.50 -12.67 -9.91
CA PHE A 109 4.85 -11.29 -9.61
C PHE A 109 5.55 -10.66 -10.81
N ARG A 110 5.34 -9.36 -11.04
CA ARG A 110 6.10 -8.55 -12.01
C ARG A 110 6.23 -7.13 -11.50
N ALA A 111 7.34 -6.48 -11.83
CA ALA A 111 7.47 -5.03 -11.74
C ALA A 111 7.92 -4.45 -13.09
N VAL A 112 7.44 -3.24 -13.41
CA VAL A 112 7.76 -2.45 -14.60
C VAL A 112 8.17 -1.04 -14.18
N GLY A 113 9.10 -0.45 -14.92
CA GLY A 113 9.61 0.88 -14.67
C GLY A 113 10.09 1.58 -15.94
N VAL A 114 10.34 2.88 -15.81
CA VAL A 114 10.91 3.71 -16.87
C VAL A 114 12.44 3.63 -16.91
N SER A 115 13.07 3.24 -15.81
CA SER A 115 14.51 3.02 -15.70
C SER A 115 14.80 1.85 -14.75
N ALA A 116 16.08 1.49 -14.62
CA ALA A 116 16.52 0.52 -13.62
C ALA A 116 16.33 0.99 -12.17
N GLU A 117 16.14 2.30 -11.95
CA GLU A 117 16.04 2.93 -10.63
C GLU A 117 14.60 3.34 -10.27
N HIS A 118 13.69 3.42 -11.26
CA HIS A 118 12.33 3.91 -11.07
C HIS A 118 11.28 2.93 -11.57
N ILE A 119 10.49 2.41 -10.64
CA ILE A 119 9.31 1.58 -10.90
C ILE A 119 8.12 2.49 -11.20
N THR A 120 7.25 2.06 -12.11
CA THR A 120 5.94 2.67 -12.37
C THR A 120 4.80 1.78 -11.91
N ASP A 121 4.96 0.46 -12.07
CA ASP A 121 3.90 -0.51 -11.85
C ASP A 121 4.44 -1.78 -11.19
N ILE A 122 3.68 -2.28 -10.22
CA ILE A 122 3.90 -3.56 -9.57
C ILE A 122 2.63 -4.39 -9.78
N ALA A 123 2.76 -5.62 -10.26
CA ALA A 123 1.64 -6.47 -10.61
C ALA A 123 1.76 -7.86 -9.98
N PHE A 124 0.64 -8.34 -9.46
CA PHE A 124 0.45 -9.72 -9.02
C PHE A 124 -0.69 -10.35 -9.80
N THR A 125 -0.50 -11.56 -10.30
CA THR A 125 -1.58 -12.36 -10.87
C THR A 125 -2.00 -13.43 -9.88
N PHE A 126 -3.30 -13.73 -9.85
CA PHE A 126 -3.84 -14.85 -9.09
C PHE A 126 -4.84 -15.59 -9.97
N THR A 127 -4.58 -16.86 -10.23
CA THR A 127 -5.51 -17.77 -10.87
C THR A 127 -5.94 -18.80 -9.83
N LEU A 128 -7.19 -18.72 -9.40
CA LEU A 128 -7.78 -19.65 -8.45
C LEU A 128 -8.52 -20.74 -9.22
N LYS A 129 -8.19 -22.01 -8.99
CA LYS A 129 -8.81 -23.16 -9.66
C LYS A 129 -9.31 -24.18 -8.65
N GLY A 130 -10.52 -24.68 -8.81
CA GLY A 130 -11.04 -25.82 -8.06
C GLY A 130 -12.46 -25.65 -7.54
N ASP A 131 -12.79 -26.37 -6.46
CA ASP A 131 -14.12 -26.36 -5.85
C ASP A 131 -14.22 -25.25 -4.78
N PHE A 132 -14.80 -24.12 -5.18
CA PHE A 132 -14.98 -22.94 -4.33
C PHE A 132 -16.01 -23.14 -3.21
N ASP A 133 -16.90 -24.13 -3.32
CA ASP A 133 -17.95 -24.41 -2.34
C ASP A 133 -17.48 -25.43 -1.28
N ALA A 134 -16.34 -26.06 -1.49
CA ALA A 134 -15.75 -26.99 -0.54
C ALA A 134 -15.50 -26.33 0.85
N PRO A 135 -15.76 -27.02 1.97
CA PRO A 135 -15.63 -26.45 3.32
C PRO A 135 -14.25 -25.83 3.64
N LYS A 136 -13.18 -26.35 3.03
CA LYS A 136 -11.80 -25.88 3.22
C LYS A 136 -11.34 -24.82 2.20
N ALA A 137 -12.17 -24.48 1.20
CA ALA A 137 -11.81 -23.51 0.16
C ALA A 137 -11.48 -22.12 0.72
N LYS A 138 -12.12 -21.72 1.82
CA LYS A 138 -11.97 -20.39 2.45
C LYS A 138 -10.52 -20.02 2.76
N GLU A 139 -9.68 -20.99 3.11
CA GLU A 139 -8.27 -20.72 3.43
C GLU A 139 -7.46 -20.33 2.18
N ALA A 140 -7.72 -21.02 1.07
CA ALA A 140 -7.12 -20.72 -0.23
C ALA A 140 -7.66 -19.41 -0.81
N LEU A 141 -8.97 -19.16 -0.69
CA LEU A 141 -9.61 -17.91 -1.14
C LEU A 141 -9.06 -16.65 -0.43
N ALA A 142 -8.50 -16.80 0.77
CA ALA A 142 -7.87 -15.70 1.49
C ALA A 142 -6.43 -15.39 1.03
N ILE A 143 -5.81 -16.24 0.21
CA ILE A 143 -4.40 -16.12 -0.21
C ILE A 143 -4.12 -14.80 -0.93
N PRO A 144 -4.89 -14.36 -1.96
CA PRO A 144 -4.63 -13.09 -2.63
C PRO A 144 -4.56 -11.92 -1.66
N ARG A 145 -5.53 -11.83 -0.74
CA ARG A 145 -5.56 -10.80 0.30
C ARG A 145 -4.34 -10.86 1.24
N ARG A 146 -3.92 -12.06 1.66
CA ARG A 146 -2.74 -12.23 2.52
C ARG A 146 -1.45 -11.83 1.82
N ILE A 147 -1.30 -12.19 0.55
CA ILE A 147 -0.13 -11.84 -0.27
C ILE A 147 -0.06 -10.32 -0.46
N ILE A 148 -1.13 -9.68 -0.91
CA ILE A 148 -1.15 -8.23 -1.12
C ILE A 148 -0.95 -7.46 0.19
N GLY A 149 -1.65 -7.86 1.27
CA GLY A 149 -1.47 -7.25 2.58
C GLY A 149 -0.06 -7.45 3.15
N GLY A 150 0.53 -8.63 2.95
CA GLY A 150 1.89 -8.92 3.35
C GLY A 150 2.91 -8.09 2.58
N PHE A 151 2.76 -7.99 1.25
CA PHE A 151 3.65 -7.19 0.41
C PHE A 151 3.64 -5.72 0.83
N LEU A 152 2.46 -5.11 0.89
CA LEU A 152 2.28 -3.71 1.29
C LEU A 152 2.77 -3.45 2.73
N GLY A 153 2.58 -4.41 3.63
CA GLY A 153 3.03 -4.30 5.02
C GLY A 153 4.55 -4.17 5.17
N ARG A 154 5.35 -4.62 4.19
CA ARG A 154 6.81 -4.44 4.18
C ARG A 154 7.23 -2.99 3.93
N PHE A 155 6.31 -2.19 3.40
CA PHE A 155 6.46 -0.74 3.21
C PHE A 155 5.65 0.04 4.24
N GLU A 156 5.16 -0.63 5.29
CA GLU A 156 4.34 -0.04 6.36
C GLU A 156 3.06 0.66 5.85
N VAL A 157 2.51 0.15 4.75
CA VAL A 157 1.23 0.58 4.17
C VAL A 157 0.27 -0.61 4.08
N GLY A 158 -1.00 -0.33 3.81
CA GLY A 158 -2.03 -1.36 3.68
C GLY A 158 -2.95 -1.08 2.49
N PRO A 159 -3.67 -2.09 1.97
CA PRO A 159 -4.47 -1.94 0.76
C PRO A 159 -5.70 -1.01 0.91
N GLY A 160 -6.09 -0.67 2.15
CA GLY A 160 -7.36 -0.03 2.45
C GLY A 160 -8.55 -0.99 2.41
N ASP A 161 -9.69 -0.56 2.96
CA ASP A 161 -10.86 -1.42 3.18
C ASP A 161 -11.53 -1.87 1.88
N GLU A 162 -11.53 -1.00 0.87
CA GLU A 162 -12.14 -1.25 -0.44
C GLU A 162 -11.41 -2.40 -1.17
N ILE A 163 -10.10 -2.26 -1.36
CA ILE A 163 -9.26 -3.29 -2.00
C ILE A 163 -9.22 -4.57 -1.15
N ALA A 164 -9.13 -4.46 0.18
CA ALA A 164 -9.19 -5.63 1.05
C ALA A 164 -10.52 -6.40 0.92
N THR A 165 -11.63 -5.68 0.68
CA THR A 165 -12.95 -6.28 0.44
C THR A 165 -13.05 -6.88 -0.95
N ALA A 166 -12.53 -6.20 -1.97
CA ALA A 166 -12.47 -6.71 -3.33
C ALA A 166 -11.67 -8.02 -3.43
N LEU A 167 -10.48 -8.07 -2.81
CA LEU A 167 -9.65 -9.28 -2.75
C LEU A 167 -10.31 -10.44 -1.99
N ARG A 168 -11.13 -10.13 -0.98
CA ARG A 168 -11.88 -11.15 -0.21
C ARG A 168 -13.07 -11.69 -1.01
N ASN A 169 -13.74 -10.83 -1.77
CA ASN A 169 -14.91 -11.20 -2.56
C ASN A 169 -14.56 -11.66 -3.99
N LEU A 170 -13.28 -11.55 -4.37
CA LEU A 170 -12.77 -11.83 -5.71
C LEU A 170 -13.47 -10.98 -6.79
N THR A 171 -13.65 -9.69 -6.51
CA THR A 171 -14.31 -8.73 -7.40
C THR A 171 -13.35 -7.63 -7.82
N SER A 172 -13.69 -6.90 -8.89
CA SER A 172 -12.91 -5.74 -9.29
C SER A 172 -13.14 -4.56 -8.34
N ALA A 173 -12.10 -3.76 -8.12
CA ALA A 173 -12.17 -2.48 -7.42
C ALA A 173 -10.91 -1.66 -7.70
N GLU A 174 -11.04 -0.33 -7.64
CA GLU A 174 -9.93 0.61 -7.79
C GLU A 174 -9.99 1.63 -6.68
N THR A 175 -8.84 2.00 -6.12
CA THR A 175 -8.74 3.09 -5.15
C THR A 175 -7.46 3.87 -5.37
N THR A 176 -7.49 5.17 -5.07
CA THR A 176 -6.30 6.02 -5.08
C THR A 176 -5.98 6.45 -3.66
N GLN A 177 -4.76 6.14 -3.20
CA GLN A 177 -4.28 6.47 -1.86
C GLN A 177 -2.90 7.11 -1.96
N HIS A 178 -2.77 8.31 -1.43
CA HIS A 178 -1.49 9.01 -1.31
C HIS A 178 -0.63 9.07 -2.59
N GLY A 179 -1.27 9.29 -3.76
CA GLY A 179 -0.57 9.36 -5.05
C GLY A 179 -0.30 8.01 -5.72
N VAL A 180 -0.85 6.93 -5.18
CA VAL A 180 -0.75 5.56 -5.70
C VAL A 180 -2.14 5.03 -6.02
N VAL A 181 -2.30 4.40 -7.18
CA VAL A 181 -3.51 3.68 -7.58
C VAL A 181 -3.31 2.21 -7.25
N LEU A 182 -4.28 1.62 -6.57
CA LEU A 182 -4.39 0.19 -6.38
C LEU A 182 -5.61 -0.27 -7.15
N ASN A 183 -5.40 -1.16 -8.09
CA ASN A 183 -6.45 -1.75 -8.89
C ASN A 183 -6.46 -3.27 -8.71
N VAL A 184 -7.65 -3.83 -8.55
CA VAL A 184 -7.93 -5.26 -8.60
C VAL A 184 -8.85 -5.46 -9.79
N ASP A 185 -8.38 -6.19 -10.80
CA ASP A 185 -9.19 -6.60 -11.94
C ASP A 185 -9.60 -8.06 -11.78
N ALA A 186 -10.89 -8.30 -11.54
CA ALA A 186 -11.47 -9.63 -11.65
C ALA A 186 -11.78 -9.93 -13.12
N VAL A 187 -11.08 -10.91 -13.67
CA VAL A 187 -11.21 -11.36 -15.05
C VAL A 187 -11.92 -12.72 -15.07
N PRO A 188 -12.83 -12.98 -16.03
CA PRO A 188 -13.43 -14.30 -16.18
C PRO A 188 -12.35 -15.39 -16.33
N GLY A 189 -12.53 -16.50 -15.62
CA GLY A 189 -11.76 -17.72 -15.86
C GLY A 189 -12.22 -18.42 -17.14
N GLU A 190 -11.57 -19.54 -17.48
CA GLU A 190 -12.00 -20.36 -18.63
C GLU A 190 -13.39 -20.96 -18.41
N ASP A 191 -13.75 -21.25 -17.16
CA ASP A 191 -15.05 -21.77 -16.73
C ASP A 191 -15.38 -21.35 -15.28
N ASP A 192 -16.51 -21.83 -14.75
CA ASP A 192 -16.99 -21.51 -13.39
C ASP A 192 -16.10 -22.06 -12.26
N THR A 193 -15.14 -22.94 -12.58
CA THR A 193 -14.15 -23.49 -11.64
C THR A 193 -12.84 -22.71 -11.61
N GLU A 194 -12.71 -21.68 -12.46
CA GLU A 194 -11.56 -20.79 -12.51
C GLU A 194 -11.96 -19.33 -12.23
N LYS A 195 -11.19 -18.64 -11.40
CA LYS A 195 -11.29 -17.20 -11.17
C LYS A 195 -9.93 -16.56 -11.33
N ARG A 196 -9.86 -15.41 -12.00
CA ARG A 196 -8.60 -14.69 -12.18
C ARG A 196 -8.68 -13.29 -11.59
N LEU A 197 -7.65 -12.92 -10.83
CA LEU A 197 -7.42 -11.57 -10.35
C LEU A 197 -6.09 -11.06 -10.88
N ILE A 198 -6.05 -9.81 -11.32
CA ILE A 198 -4.82 -9.07 -11.56
C ILE A 198 -4.83 -7.90 -10.59
N VAL A 199 -3.81 -7.80 -9.74
CA VAL A 199 -3.65 -6.70 -8.80
C VAL A 199 -2.50 -5.85 -9.27
N THR A 200 -2.77 -4.57 -9.54
CA THR A 200 -1.78 -3.59 -10.00
C THR A 200 -1.68 -2.48 -8.98
N ILE A 201 -0.45 -2.12 -8.62
CA ILE A 201 -0.11 -0.99 -7.76
C ILE A 201 0.75 -0.06 -8.62
N SER A 202 0.25 1.14 -8.90
CA SER A 202 0.89 2.07 -9.83
C SER A 202 0.90 3.50 -9.31
N ARG A 203 1.79 4.33 -9.83
CA ARG A 203 1.75 5.77 -9.53
C ARG A 203 0.50 6.39 -10.16
N ALA A 204 -0.22 7.22 -9.42
CA ALA A 204 -1.40 7.95 -9.93
C ALA A 204 -1.02 9.01 -10.97
N THR A 205 0.22 9.50 -10.91
CA THR A 205 0.80 10.42 -11.89
C THR A 205 2.13 9.87 -12.38
N ALA A 206 2.41 10.03 -13.68
CA ALA A 206 3.68 9.67 -14.28
C ALA A 206 4.84 10.38 -13.52
N PRO A 207 6.03 9.76 -13.45
CA PRO A 207 7.22 10.45 -12.94
C PRO A 207 7.40 11.75 -13.72
N THR A 208 7.46 12.88 -13.02
CA THR A 208 7.95 14.13 -13.60
C THR A 208 9.47 14.06 -13.55
N ASP A 209 10.10 14.09 -14.73
CA ASP A 209 11.56 14.14 -14.93
C ASP A 209 12.27 15.19 -14.07
#